data_AF-A0A943PUB8-F1
#
_entry.id   AF-A0A943PUB8-F1
#
_cell.length_a   1.000
_cell.length_b   1.000
_cell.length_c   1.000
_cell.angle_alpha   90.00
_cell.angle_beta   90.00
_cell.angle_gamma   90.00
#
_symmetry.space_group_name_H-M   'P 1'
#
loop_
_entity.id
_entity.type
_entity.pdbx_description
1 polymer ?
#
loop_
_entity_poly.entity_id
_entity_poly.type
_entity_poly.pdbx_seq_one_letter_code
_entity_poly.pdbx_strand_id
1 'polypeptide(L)'
;MKELELKKLYEETENSTVDYFMSKINSNAKINIDYENYLNDIEWIDVVELTLPYIDNILRSPNRFIVNEEEIVKIELARKITVDSIKHLSKHTNLIQEVDENDDVRPSKILNVYKEESFDTYENKLIYTLIHNLKMFCDKKRKLVEENLKRNMKDEKKLTYIATSKMKNEDVAINMSVTTALNMTEDEKQKKKREIISRIDKIEKKINELTFTDVYKELDKMNVRLIRPPIKKTNLILKNVNFQYATKLWDYIQEHLDNLDGPSTEHKEYIDEDIIKQISDETFFIDYLAINTLNKRKSDVTDQKMTKEEIVEYLLEKLINMNADLTLEQIKELVGDKFEKIKYKKAVTLQEIQAIFKQYIDEFMQKLT
;
A
#
# COMPACT_ATOMS: atom_id res chain seq x y z
N MET A 1 33.98 8.21 7.24
CA MET A 1 35.16 7.74 8.02
C MET A 1 35.08 6.24 8.28
N LYS A 2 33.96 5.67 8.76
CA LYS A 2 33.79 4.22 9.00
C LYS A 2 33.80 3.29 7.76
N GLU A 3 33.18 3.69 6.64
CA GLU A 3 33.26 2.95 5.36
C GLU A 3 34.70 2.79 4.84
N LEU A 4 35.62 3.63 5.30
CA LEU A 4 36.99 3.68 4.80
C LEU A 4 37.88 2.61 5.45
N GLU A 5 37.52 2.06 6.61
CA GLU A 5 38.37 1.11 7.35
C GLU A 5 38.13 -0.34 6.92
N LEU A 6 36.87 -0.75 6.75
CA LEU A 6 36.48 -2.07 6.25
C LEU A 6 36.95 -2.31 4.81
N LYS A 7 36.77 -1.31 3.95
CA LYS A 7 37.20 -1.39 2.56
C LYS A 7 38.72 -1.49 2.43
N LYS A 8 39.46 -0.73 3.25
CA LYS A 8 40.93 -0.85 3.33
C LYS A 8 41.37 -2.23 3.80
N LEU A 9 40.74 -2.79 4.82
CA LEU A 9 41.08 -4.15 5.32
C LEU A 9 40.93 -5.21 4.22
N TYR A 10 39.88 -5.10 3.41
CA TYR A 10 39.65 -6.03 2.30
C TYR A 10 40.64 -5.78 1.14
N GLU A 11 40.87 -4.53 0.76
CA GLU A 11 41.80 -4.15 -0.32
C GLU A 11 43.28 -4.39 0.01
N GLU A 12 43.68 -4.30 1.29
CA GLU A 12 45.03 -4.58 1.77
C GLU A 12 45.30 -6.09 1.92
N THR A 13 44.28 -6.94 1.79
CA THR A 13 44.43 -8.39 1.89
C THR A 13 44.76 -8.98 0.51
N GLU A 14 45.79 -9.83 0.44
CA GLU A 14 46.11 -10.52 -0.81
C GLU A 14 44.92 -11.39 -1.27
N ASN A 15 44.55 -11.29 -2.55
CA ASN A 15 43.49 -12.12 -3.16
C ASN A 15 43.70 -13.61 -2.90
N SER A 16 44.96 -14.07 -2.85
CA SER A 16 45.34 -15.45 -2.52
C SER A 16 44.82 -15.92 -1.16
N THR A 17 44.75 -15.00 -0.19
CA THR A 17 44.30 -15.27 1.18
C THR A 17 42.78 -15.32 1.25
N VAL A 18 42.10 -14.46 0.49
CA VAL A 18 40.65 -14.47 0.31
C VAL A 18 40.22 -15.80 -0.31
N ASP A 19 40.81 -16.17 -1.44
CA ASP A 19 40.50 -17.41 -2.16
C ASP A 19 40.77 -18.64 -1.28
N TYR A 20 41.86 -18.63 -0.52
CA TYR A 20 42.19 -19.71 0.40
C TYR A 20 41.15 -19.84 1.51
N PHE A 21 40.74 -18.73 2.15
CA PHE A 21 39.70 -18.75 3.17
C PHE A 21 38.40 -19.31 2.60
N MET A 22 37.92 -18.73 1.50
CA MET A 22 36.65 -19.09 0.87
C MET A 22 36.63 -20.55 0.42
N SER A 23 37.74 -21.09 -0.09
CA SER A 23 37.85 -22.51 -0.50
C SER A 23 37.75 -23.51 0.66
N LYS A 24 37.96 -23.06 1.90
CA LYS A 24 37.97 -23.89 3.11
C LYS A 24 36.77 -23.64 4.01
N ILE A 25 35.87 -22.73 3.65
CA ILE A 25 34.63 -22.52 4.38
C ILE A 25 33.73 -23.75 4.24
N ASN A 26 33.32 -24.28 5.39
CA ASN A 26 32.16 -25.15 5.49
C ASN A 26 31.07 -24.38 6.26
N SER A 27 30.02 -23.98 5.57
CA SER A 27 28.97 -23.12 6.10
C SER A 27 27.56 -23.64 5.83
N ASN A 28 26.63 -23.29 6.73
CA ASN A 28 25.22 -23.61 6.62
C ASN A 28 24.40 -22.38 7.04
N ALA A 29 23.52 -21.91 6.15
CA ALA A 29 22.62 -20.78 6.36
C ALA A 29 21.16 -21.28 6.42
N LYS A 30 20.61 -21.41 7.63
CA LYS A 30 19.23 -21.83 7.85
C LYS A 30 18.32 -20.63 8.03
N ILE A 31 17.24 -20.56 7.24
CA ILE A 31 16.25 -19.50 7.30
C ILE A 31 14.93 -20.08 7.77
N ASN A 32 14.32 -19.44 8.78
CA ASN A 32 12.93 -19.67 9.17
C ASN A 32 12.16 -18.37 8.96
N ILE A 33 11.07 -18.46 8.22
CA ILE A 33 10.12 -17.37 7.99
C ILE A 33 8.78 -17.83 8.57
N ASP A 34 8.28 -17.09 9.55
CA ASP A 34 6.95 -17.23 10.11
C ASP A 34 6.18 -15.93 9.85
N TYR A 35 5.38 -15.93 8.79
CA TYR A 35 4.61 -14.78 8.35
C TYR A 35 3.12 -15.11 8.39
N GLU A 36 2.38 -14.36 9.21
CA GLU A 36 0.95 -14.40 9.31
C GLU A 36 0.41 -12.97 9.18
N ASN A 37 0.01 -12.59 7.96
CA ASN A 37 -0.62 -11.29 7.71
C ASN A 37 -2.11 -11.46 7.40
N TYR A 38 -2.91 -10.92 8.30
CA TYR A 38 -4.37 -10.99 8.30
C TYR A 38 -5.03 -9.70 7.74
N LEU A 39 -4.25 -8.69 7.35
CA LEU A 39 -4.72 -7.36 6.90
C LEU A 39 -4.61 -7.14 5.38
N ASN A 40 -4.13 -8.10 4.60
CA ASN A 40 -4.01 -7.94 3.14
C ASN A 40 -5.36 -7.87 2.42
N ASP A 41 -6.44 -8.38 3.01
CA ASP A 41 -7.80 -8.36 2.45
C ASP A 41 -8.57 -7.09 2.85
N ILE A 42 -7.96 -5.91 2.65
CA ILE A 42 -8.59 -4.59 2.89
C ILE A 42 -8.85 -3.83 1.59
N GLU A 43 -8.31 -4.29 0.46
CA GLU A 43 -8.48 -3.63 -0.85
C GLU A 43 -9.95 -3.45 -1.23
N TRP A 44 -10.84 -4.37 -0.82
CA TRP A 44 -12.27 -4.27 -1.04
C TRP A 44 -12.89 -3.01 -0.39
N ILE A 45 -12.35 -2.55 0.75
CA ILE A 45 -12.81 -1.34 1.45
C ILE A 45 -12.59 -0.12 0.54
N ASP A 46 -11.42 -0.02 -0.08
CA ASP A 46 -11.08 1.09 -0.97
C ASP A 46 -11.95 1.06 -2.23
N VAL A 47 -12.14 -0.12 -2.84
CA VAL A 47 -12.99 -0.29 -4.03
C VAL A 47 -14.44 0.10 -3.72
N VAL A 48 -14.98 -0.32 -2.57
CA VAL A 48 -16.36 0.03 -2.17
C VAL A 48 -16.47 1.52 -1.84
N GLU A 49 -15.55 2.10 -1.07
CA GLU A 49 -15.58 3.53 -0.73
C GLU A 49 -15.55 4.43 -1.98
N LEU A 50 -14.75 4.07 -2.98
CA LEU A 50 -14.64 4.80 -4.24
C LEU A 50 -15.92 4.70 -5.09
N THR A 51 -16.63 3.57 -5.04
CA THR A 51 -17.78 3.29 -5.92
C THR A 51 -19.11 3.76 -5.33
N LEU A 52 -19.25 3.84 -4.00
CA LEU A 52 -20.48 4.27 -3.32
C LEU A 52 -21.05 5.62 -3.79
N PRO A 53 -20.26 6.70 -4.00
CA PRO A 53 -20.80 7.97 -4.48
C PRO A 53 -21.44 7.88 -5.87
N TYR A 54 -20.90 7.02 -6.74
CA TYR A 54 -21.45 6.80 -8.08
C TYR A 54 -22.79 6.08 -8.02
N ILE A 55 -22.96 5.15 -7.07
CA ILE A 55 -24.22 4.46 -6.82
C ILE A 55 -25.26 5.45 -6.26
N ASP A 56 -24.88 6.30 -5.32
CA ASP A 56 -25.75 7.36 -4.78
C ASP A 56 -26.25 8.30 -5.89
N ASN A 57 -25.36 8.72 -6.80
CA ASN A 57 -25.74 9.56 -7.94
C ASN A 57 -26.79 8.89 -8.85
N ILE A 58 -26.70 7.57 -9.06
CA ILE A 58 -27.69 6.84 -9.86
C ILE A 58 -29.04 6.82 -9.13
N LEU A 59 -29.05 6.55 -7.83
CA LEU A 59 -30.29 6.49 -7.05
C LEU A 59 -30.96 7.87 -6.90
N ARG A 60 -30.19 8.97 -6.93
CA ARG A 60 -30.72 10.34 -6.96
C ARG A 60 -31.29 10.74 -8.32
N SER A 61 -30.81 10.14 -9.40
CA SER A 61 -31.27 10.40 -10.77
C SER A 61 -31.76 9.12 -11.45
N PRO A 62 -32.80 8.46 -10.89
CA PRO A 62 -33.27 7.19 -11.40
C PRO A 62 -33.95 7.36 -12.75
N ASN A 63 -33.74 6.40 -13.65
CA ASN A 63 -34.49 6.34 -14.88
C ASN A 63 -35.93 5.94 -14.58
N ARG A 64 -36.88 6.69 -15.13
CA ARG A 64 -38.31 6.45 -14.99
C ARG A 64 -38.88 5.98 -16.31
N PHE A 65 -39.80 5.01 -16.26
CA PHE A 65 -40.58 4.60 -17.42
C PHE A 65 -42.05 4.84 -17.14
N ILE A 66 -42.79 5.34 -18.14
CA ILE A 66 -44.22 5.62 -17.99
C ILE A 66 -45.00 4.35 -18.26
N VAL A 67 -45.68 3.82 -17.25
CA VAL A 67 -46.62 2.70 -17.38
C VAL A 67 -48.03 3.28 -17.47
N ASN A 68 -48.81 2.78 -18.43
CA ASN A 68 -50.21 3.13 -18.57
C ASN A 68 -51.04 2.04 -17.88
N GLU A 69 -51.67 2.34 -16.76
CA GLU A 69 -52.64 1.46 -16.12
C GLU A 69 -54.05 1.81 -16.58
N GLU A 70 -54.78 0.80 -17.05
CA GLU A 70 -56.13 0.94 -17.59
C GLU A 70 -57.16 0.43 -16.56
N GLU A 71 -58.04 1.32 -16.10
CA GLU A 71 -59.12 0.95 -15.16
C GLU A 71 -60.47 1.50 -15.62
N ILE A 72 -61.54 0.69 -15.49
CA ILE A 72 -62.90 1.13 -15.79
C ILE A 72 -63.49 1.79 -14.55
N VAL A 73 -63.56 3.11 -14.56
CA VAL A 73 -64.10 3.92 -13.46
C VAL A 73 -65.45 4.54 -13.83
N LYS A 74 -66.22 4.97 -12.83
CA LYS A 74 -67.42 5.80 -13.09
C LYS A 74 -67.01 7.08 -13.80
N ILE A 75 -67.84 7.56 -14.72
CA ILE A 75 -67.54 8.76 -15.53
C ILE A 75 -67.19 9.99 -14.66
N GLU A 76 -67.82 10.11 -13.49
CA GLU A 76 -67.59 11.19 -12.53
C GLU A 76 -66.17 11.19 -11.92
N LEU A 77 -65.52 10.03 -11.87
CA LEU A 77 -64.17 9.86 -11.30
C LEU A 77 -63.07 9.91 -12.37
N ALA A 78 -63.45 9.89 -13.64
CA ALA A 78 -62.49 9.91 -14.75
C ALA A 78 -61.90 11.32 -14.90
N ARG A 79 -60.56 11.42 -14.79
CA ARG A 79 -59.86 12.72 -14.83
C ARG A 79 -59.56 13.19 -16.26
N LYS A 80 -59.29 12.26 -17.19
CA LYS A 80 -58.95 12.57 -18.58
C LYS A 80 -59.42 11.48 -19.53
N ILE A 81 -60.18 11.86 -20.54
CA ILE A 81 -60.66 10.94 -21.58
C ILE A 81 -59.64 10.91 -22.73
N THR A 82 -59.18 9.71 -23.08
CA THR A 82 -58.25 9.51 -24.20
C THR A 82 -58.96 8.89 -25.40
N VAL A 83 -58.30 8.88 -26.56
CA VAL A 83 -58.85 8.23 -27.77
C VAL A 83 -59.10 6.74 -27.53
N ASP A 84 -58.24 6.07 -26.77
CA ASP A 84 -58.41 4.66 -26.44
C ASP A 84 -59.57 4.44 -25.45
N SER A 85 -59.83 5.41 -24.56
CA SER A 85 -61.05 5.42 -23.73
C SER A 85 -62.33 5.41 -24.57
N ILE A 86 -62.35 6.21 -25.65
CA ILE A 86 -63.50 6.29 -26.57
C ILE A 86 -63.63 5.01 -27.40
N LYS A 87 -62.51 4.45 -27.88
CA LYS A 87 -62.51 3.15 -28.59
C LYS A 87 -63.02 2.01 -27.70
N HIS A 88 -62.60 1.98 -26.43
CA HIS A 88 -63.07 0.99 -25.47
C HIS A 88 -64.57 1.14 -25.23
N LEU A 89 -65.06 2.36 -24.98
CA LEU A 89 -66.49 2.61 -24.81
C LEU A 89 -67.31 2.17 -26.04
N SER A 90 -66.81 2.42 -27.24
CA SER A 90 -67.48 2.02 -28.50
C SER A 90 -67.60 0.51 -28.67
N LYS A 91 -66.69 -0.27 -28.07
CA LYS A 91 -66.74 -1.75 -28.07
C LYS A 91 -67.59 -2.33 -26.94
N HIS A 92 -67.83 -1.55 -25.88
CA HIS A 92 -68.48 -1.96 -24.65
C HIS A 92 -69.74 -1.14 -24.39
N THR A 93 -70.77 -1.40 -25.20
CA THR A 93 -72.07 -0.71 -25.13
C THR A 93 -72.78 -0.89 -23.79
N ASN A 94 -72.42 -1.92 -23.02
CA ASN A 94 -72.88 -2.16 -21.65
C ASN A 94 -72.43 -1.10 -20.63
N LEU A 95 -71.49 -0.22 -21.00
CA LEU A 95 -71.05 0.90 -20.15
C LEU A 95 -71.80 2.20 -20.47
N ILE A 96 -72.66 2.21 -21.50
CA ILE A 96 -73.49 3.35 -21.90
C ILE A 96 -74.78 3.35 -21.08
N GLN A 97 -75.13 4.51 -20.51
CA GLN A 97 -76.35 4.67 -19.72
C GLN A 97 -77.52 5.08 -20.61
N GLU A 98 -77.35 6.16 -21.38
CA GLU A 98 -78.39 6.76 -22.21
C GLU A 98 -77.79 7.31 -23.51
N VAL A 99 -78.61 7.31 -24.56
CA VAL A 99 -78.34 8.00 -25.82
C VAL A 99 -79.47 9.00 -26.02
N ASP A 100 -79.11 10.27 -26.17
CA ASP A 100 -80.07 11.38 -26.31
C ASP A 100 -80.69 11.41 -27.71
N GLU A 101 -81.78 12.15 -27.90
CA GLU A 101 -82.47 12.30 -29.20
C GLU A 101 -81.58 12.98 -30.27
N ASN A 102 -80.48 13.60 -29.86
CA ASN A 102 -79.45 14.22 -30.70
C ASN A 102 -78.26 13.27 -31.03
N ASP A 103 -78.40 11.96 -30.81
CA ASP A 103 -77.34 10.94 -30.95
C ASP A 103 -76.13 11.11 -30.00
N ASP A 104 -76.26 11.91 -28.94
CA ASP A 104 -75.21 12.09 -27.93
C ASP A 104 -75.22 10.95 -26.90
N VAL A 105 -74.06 10.32 -26.70
CA VAL A 105 -73.89 9.12 -25.85
C VAL A 105 -73.41 9.51 -24.45
N ARG A 106 -74.15 9.12 -23.41
CA ARG A 106 -73.79 9.31 -22.00
C ARG A 106 -73.33 8.00 -21.34
N PRO A 107 -72.02 7.81 -21.09
CA PRO A 107 -71.51 6.62 -20.41
C PRO A 107 -71.71 6.66 -18.90
N SER A 108 -72.06 5.53 -18.29
CA SER A 108 -72.03 5.33 -16.83
C SER A 108 -70.61 5.10 -16.30
N LYS A 109 -69.77 4.41 -17.09
CA LYS A 109 -68.39 4.09 -16.78
C LYS A 109 -67.52 4.27 -18.02
N ILE A 110 -66.25 4.63 -17.83
CA ILE A 110 -65.30 4.85 -18.90
C ILE A 110 -63.92 4.30 -18.52
N LEU A 111 -63.16 3.86 -19.52
CA LEU A 111 -61.77 3.46 -19.35
C LEU A 111 -60.93 4.71 -19.04
N ASN A 112 -60.38 4.78 -17.84
CA ASN A 112 -59.43 5.79 -17.44
C ASN A 112 -58.02 5.21 -17.57
N VAL A 113 -57.12 5.96 -18.19
CA VAL A 113 -55.72 5.58 -18.37
C VAL A 113 -54.90 6.39 -17.38
N TYR A 114 -54.46 5.76 -16.29
CA TYR A 114 -53.51 6.35 -15.37
C TYR A 114 -52.11 6.25 -15.98
N LYS A 115 -51.40 7.37 -16.02
CA LYS A 115 -49.99 7.40 -16.40
C LYS A 115 -49.18 7.43 -15.11
N GLU A 116 -48.68 6.28 -14.70
CA GLU A 116 -47.81 6.18 -13.53
C GLU A 116 -46.34 6.08 -13.96
N GLU A 117 -45.48 6.79 -13.25
CA GLU A 117 -44.03 6.63 -13.43
C GLU A 117 -43.58 5.42 -12.62
N SER A 118 -43.04 4.41 -13.31
CA SER A 118 -42.47 3.22 -12.69
C SER A 118 -40.94 3.25 -12.74
N PHE A 119 -40.31 2.75 -11.69
CA PHE A 119 -38.86 2.52 -11.64
C PHE A 119 -38.44 1.13 -12.13
N ASP A 120 -39.34 0.31 -12.69
CA ASP A 120 -39.09 -1.08 -13.12
C ASP A 120 -38.21 -1.23 -14.38
N THR A 121 -37.11 -0.49 -14.46
CA THR A 121 -36.14 -0.55 -15.56
C THR A 121 -35.04 -1.58 -15.27
N TYR A 122 -34.42 -2.13 -16.31
CA TYR A 122 -33.32 -3.09 -16.15
C TYR A 122 -32.16 -2.51 -15.34
N GLU A 123 -31.84 -1.24 -15.56
CA GLU A 123 -30.75 -0.54 -14.90
C GLU A 123 -31.04 -0.30 -13.41
N ASN A 124 -32.28 0.05 -13.06
CA ASN A 124 -32.65 0.19 -11.65
C ASN A 124 -32.66 -1.17 -10.93
N LYS A 125 -33.10 -2.24 -11.61
CA LYS A 125 -32.99 -3.62 -11.09
C LYS A 125 -31.53 -4.05 -10.87
N LEU A 126 -30.63 -3.60 -11.74
CA LEU A 126 -29.20 -3.88 -11.63
C LEU A 126 -28.63 -3.24 -10.36
N ILE A 127 -28.93 -1.97 -10.13
CA ILE A 127 -28.48 -1.25 -8.95
C ILE A 127 -29.12 -1.82 -7.68
N TYR A 128 -30.41 -2.16 -7.70
CA TYR A 128 -31.07 -2.86 -6.60
C TYR A 128 -30.36 -4.17 -6.23
N THR A 129 -30.08 -5.01 -7.25
CA THR A 129 -29.38 -6.28 -7.06
C THR A 129 -27.95 -6.05 -6.56
N LEU A 130 -27.25 -5.03 -7.07
CA LEU A 130 -25.90 -4.67 -6.64
C LEU A 130 -25.87 -4.25 -5.16
N ILE A 131 -26.80 -3.41 -4.72
CA ILE A 131 -26.89 -2.97 -3.31
C ILE A 131 -27.19 -4.16 -2.40
N HIS A 132 -28.09 -5.05 -2.82
CA HIS A 132 -28.40 -6.27 -2.07
C HIS A 132 -27.16 -7.18 -1.91
N ASN A 133 -26.45 -7.43 -3.01
CA ASN A 133 -25.22 -8.24 -2.99
C ASN A 133 -24.09 -7.56 -2.20
N LEU A 134 -23.95 -6.25 -2.33
CA LEU A 134 -22.95 -5.46 -1.60
C LEU A 134 -23.18 -5.53 -0.09
N LYS A 135 -24.43 -5.44 0.36
CA LYS A 135 -24.78 -5.60 1.78
C LYS A 135 -24.36 -6.99 2.31
N MET A 136 -24.75 -8.05 1.60
CA MET A 136 -24.37 -9.42 1.95
C MET A 136 -22.84 -9.64 1.94
N PHE A 137 -22.14 -9.04 0.97
CA PHE A 137 -20.70 -9.11 0.86
C PHE A 137 -19.99 -8.39 2.02
N CYS A 138 -20.41 -7.17 2.35
CA CYS A 138 -19.88 -6.41 3.49
C CYS A 138 -20.10 -7.14 4.82
N ASP A 139 -21.28 -7.72 5.05
CA ASP A 139 -21.57 -8.49 6.27
C ASP A 139 -20.65 -9.72 6.42
N LYS A 140 -20.37 -10.42 5.31
CA LYS A 140 -19.43 -11.56 5.30
C LYS A 140 -17.99 -11.11 5.55
N LYS A 141 -17.51 -10.10 4.83
CA LYS A 141 -16.13 -9.60 4.95
C LYS A 141 -15.88 -8.96 6.32
N ARG A 142 -16.88 -8.29 6.92
CA ARG A 142 -16.78 -7.78 8.30
C ARG A 142 -16.50 -8.89 9.29
N LYS A 143 -17.25 -10.00 9.24
CA LYS A 143 -17.03 -11.14 10.14
C LYS A 143 -15.62 -11.71 9.97
N LEU A 144 -15.17 -11.86 8.73
CA LEU A 144 -13.81 -12.33 8.43
C LEU A 144 -12.75 -11.38 9.00
N VAL A 145 -12.91 -10.07 8.79
CA VAL A 145 -12.00 -9.04 9.33
C VAL A 145 -12.01 -9.06 10.86
N GLU A 146 -13.16 -9.16 11.53
CA GLU A 146 -13.25 -9.26 12.98
C GLU A 146 -12.58 -10.54 13.53
N GLU A 147 -12.71 -11.68 12.85
CA GLU A 147 -12.01 -12.92 13.20
C GLU A 147 -10.50 -12.80 13.00
N ASN A 148 -10.08 -12.20 11.89
CA ASN A 148 -8.69 -11.93 11.54
C ASN A 148 -8.04 -10.93 12.51
N LEU A 149 -8.78 -9.92 12.98
CA LEU A 149 -8.33 -8.92 13.94
C LEU A 149 -8.15 -9.50 15.36
N LYS A 150 -8.80 -10.62 15.69
CA LYS A 150 -8.56 -11.37 16.94
C LYS A 150 -7.24 -12.14 16.88
N ARG A 151 -6.73 -12.46 15.69
CA ARG A 151 -5.45 -13.13 15.52
C ARG A 151 -4.32 -12.12 15.64
N ASN A 152 -3.21 -12.58 16.22
CA ASN A 152 -2.00 -11.77 16.30
C ASN A 152 -1.26 -11.91 14.98
N MET A 153 -1.01 -10.78 14.31
CA MET A 153 -0.11 -10.78 13.17
C MET A 153 1.28 -11.21 13.63
N LYS A 154 1.90 -12.12 12.87
CA LYS A 154 3.29 -12.50 13.05
C LYS A 154 4.06 -12.13 11.78
N ASP A 155 5.21 -11.54 11.96
CA ASP A 155 6.20 -11.37 10.90
C ASP A 155 7.54 -11.55 11.58
N GLU A 156 7.94 -12.81 11.68
CA GLU A 156 9.18 -13.24 12.30
C GLU A 156 10.06 -13.91 11.23
N LYS A 157 11.30 -13.43 11.13
CA LYS A 157 12.32 -14.02 10.27
C LYS A 157 13.54 -14.31 11.11
N LYS A 158 14.05 -15.53 11.00
CA LYS A 158 15.22 -15.98 11.74
C LYS A 158 16.24 -16.59 10.79
N LEU A 159 17.42 -15.99 10.74
CA LEU A 159 18.60 -16.52 10.06
C LEU A 159 19.55 -17.11 11.11
N THR A 160 19.90 -18.38 10.93
CA THR A 160 20.95 -19.05 11.71
C THR A 160 22.06 -19.45 10.74
N TYR A 161 23.21 -18.83 10.87
CA TYR A 161 24.40 -19.11 10.07
C TYR A 161 25.49 -19.71 10.95
N ILE A 162 25.99 -20.87 10.55
CA ILE A 162 27.09 -21.57 11.24
C ILE A 162 28.14 -21.88 10.20
N ALA A 163 29.38 -21.45 10.44
CA ALA A 163 30.47 -21.75 9.54
C ALA A 163 31.79 -22.01 10.27
N THR A 164 32.64 -22.79 9.61
CA THR A 164 33.99 -23.10 10.05
C THR A 164 34.94 -22.95 8.88
N SER A 165 36.15 -22.47 9.14
CA SER A 165 37.22 -22.37 8.15
C SER A 165 38.56 -22.68 8.81
N LYS A 166 39.48 -23.27 8.04
CA LYS A 166 40.79 -23.67 8.53
C LYS A 166 41.90 -22.88 7.84
N MET A 167 42.55 -22.02 8.59
CA MET A 167 43.61 -21.12 8.16
C MET A 167 44.97 -21.61 8.63
N LYS A 168 45.68 -22.44 7.84
CA LYS A 168 47.00 -23.02 8.14
C LYS A 168 47.14 -23.61 9.57
N ASN A 169 47.36 -22.76 10.59
CA ASN A 169 47.50 -23.10 12.00
C ASN A 169 46.34 -22.61 12.90
N GLU A 170 45.29 -22.04 12.33
CA GLU A 170 44.15 -21.46 13.03
C GLU A 170 42.86 -22.15 12.58
N ASP A 171 42.08 -22.62 13.54
CA ASP A 171 40.70 -23.06 13.29
C ASP A 171 39.77 -21.89 13.64
N VAL A 172 39.01 -21.43 12.66
CA VAL A 172 38.13 -20.27 12.78
C VAL A 172 36.69 -20.76 12.69
N ALA A 173 35.83 -20.32 13.61
CA ALA A 173 34.42 -20.68 13.62
C ALA A 173 33.55 -19.46 13.93
N ILE A 174 32.37 -19.40 13.29
CA ILE A 174 31.35 -18.38 13.53
C ILE A 174 29.99 -19.03 13.71
N ASN A 175 29.23 -18.48 14.67
CA ASN A 175 27.83 -18.79 14.87
C ASN A 175 27.06 -17.48 14.99
N MET A 176 26.21 -17.21 14.01
CA MET A 176 25.43 -16.00 13.91
C MET A 176 23.94 -16.37 13.89
N SER A 177 23.17 -15.73 14.77
CA SER A 177 21.71 -15.85 14.82
C SER A 177 21.09 -14.46 14.76
N VAL A 178 20.44 -14.14 13.64
CA VAL A 178 19.72 -12.88 13.45
C VAL A 178 18.23 -13.18 13.49
N THR A 179 17.49 -12.48 14.34
CA THR A 179 16.02 -12.59 14.42
C THR A 179 15.42 -11.21 14.25
N THR A 180 14.50 -11.07 13.31
CA THR A 180 13.68 -9.87 13.13
C THR A 180 12.25 -10.23 13.42
N ALA A 181 11.60 -9.47 14.29
CA ALA A 181 10.18 -9.61 14.58
C ALA A 181 9.52 -8.24 14.44
N LEU A 182 8.34 -8.19 13.80
CA LEU A 182 7.55 -6.98 13.75
C LEU A 182 6.96 -6.66 15.14
N ASN A 183 7.66 -5.80 15.88
CA ASN A 183 7.21 -5.30 17.17
C ASN A 183 6.35 -4.05 17.01
N MET A 184 5.09 -4.23 16.59
CA MET A 184 4.10 -3.15 16.75
C MET A 184 3.64 -3.09 18.21
N THR A 185 3.60 -1.89 18.79
CA THR A 185 3.05 -1.69 20.13
C THR A 185 1.56 -2.06 20.16
N GLU A 186 1.05 -2.53 21.30
CA GLU A 186 -0.37 -2.91 21.42
C GLU A 186 -1.28 -1.71 21.11
N ASP A 187 -0.87 -0.49 21.49
CA ASP A 187 -1.60 0.74 21.18
C ASP A 187 -1.69 1.03 19.67
N GLU A 188 -0.59 0.85 18.93
CA GLU A 188 -0.58 1.01 17.47
C GLU A 188 -1.40 -0.06 16.76
N LYS A 189 -1.35 -1.31 17.25
CA LYS A 189 -2.22 -2.38 16.78
C LYS A 189 -3.67 -1.97 16.96
N GLN A 190 -4.09 -1.67 18.18
CA GLN A 190 -5.48 -1.27 18.50
C GLN A 190 -5.93 -0.02 17.73
N LYS A 191 -5.02 0.93 17.47
CA LYS A 191 -5.33 2.11 16.63
C LYS A 191 -5.66 1.70 15.19
N LYS A 192 -4.82 0.89 14.54
CA LYS A 192 -5.10 0.38 13.18
C LYS A 192 -6.39 -0.45 13.13
N LYS A 193 -6.61 -1.30 14.15
CA LYS A 193 -7.86 -2.08 14.26
C LYS A 193 -9.09 -1.17 14.28
N ARG A 194 -9.07 -0.14 15.14
CA ARG A 194 -10.17 0.84 15.25
C ARG A 194 -10.39 1.62 13.97
N GLU A 195 -9.33 1.98 13.26
CA GLU A 195 -9.41 2.70 11.99
C GLU A 195 -10.11 1.87 10.91
N ILE A 196 -9.72 0.60 10.76
CA ILE A 196 -10.34 -0.32 9.78
C ILE A 196 -11.82 -0.55 10.11
N ILE A 197 -12.14 -0.84 11.38
CA ILE A 197 -13.53 -1.03 11.81
C ILE A 197 -14.36 0.24 11.57
N SER A 198 -13.80 1.41 11.87
CA SER A 198 -14.49 2.68 11.63
C SER A 198 -14.79 2.93 10.15
N ARG A 199 -13.89 2.52 9.25
CA ARG A 199 -14.13 2.59 7.80
C ARG A 199 -15.25 1.65 7.36
N ILE A 200 -15.24 0.41 7.84
CA ILE A 200 -16.31 -0.57 7.58
C ILE A 200 -17.67 -0.04 8.07
N ASP A 201 -17.74 0.50 9.29
CA ASP A 201 -18.98 1.06 9.84
C ASP A 201 -19.50 2.25 8.99
N LYS A 202 -18.61 3.07 8.41
CA LYS A 202 -19.00 4.16 7.49
C LYS A 202 -19.57 3.62 6.18
N ILE A 203 -18.95 2.57 5.63
CA ILE A 203 -19.45 1.90 4.42
C ILE A 203 -20.85 1.32 4.68
N GLU A 204 -21.05 0.61 5.77
CA GLU A 204 -22.35 0.03 6.12
C GLU A 204 -23.42 1.10 6.31
N LYS A 205 -23.10 2.21 6.99
CA LYS A 205 -24.02 3.34 7.12
C LYS A 205 -24.45 3.87 5.76
N LYS A 206 -23.49 4.10 4.86
CA LYS A 206 -23.79 4.54 3.49
C LYS A 206 -24.63 3.52 2.73
N ILE A 207 -24.32 2.23 2.81
CA ILE A 207 -25.12 1.17 2.17
C ILE A 207 -26.55 1.18 2.70
N ASN A 208 -26.72 1.29 4.03
CA ASN A 208 -28.04 1.38 4.64
C ASN A 208 -28.78 2.66 4.18
N GLU A 209 -28.12 3.81 4.09
CA GLU A 209 -28.69 5.03 3.50
C GLU A 209 -29.20 4.80 2.07
N LEU A 210 -28.44 4.08 1.23
CA LEU A 210 -28.86 3.73 -0.13
C LEU A 210 -30.13 2.86 -0.14
N THR A 211 -30.30 1.94 0.83
CA THR A 211 -31.53 1.13 0.95
C THR A 211 -32.77 1.94 1.33
N PHE A 212 -32.60 3.14 1.91
CA PHE A 212 -33.73 4.00 2.26
C PHE A 212 -34.22 4.88 1.10
N THR A 213 -33.55 4.87 -0.05
CA THR A 213 -33.98 5.63 -1.24
C THR A 213 -35.32 5.12 -1.78
N ASP A 214 -36.13 6.04 -2.33
CA ASP A 214 -37.49 5.74 -2.80
C ASP A 214 -37.47 4.67 -3.90
N VAL A 215 -36.49 4.74 -4.80
CA VAL A 215 -36.25 3.77 -5.87
C VAL A 215 -36.03 2.38 -5.31
N TYR A 216 -35.17 2.24 -4.28
CA TYR A 216 -34.89 0.96 -3.65
C TYR A 216 -36.14 0.41 -2.95
N LYS A 217 -36.85 1.24 -2.19
CA LYS A 217 -38.07 0.84 -1.48
C LYS A 217 -39.20 0.41 -2.41
N GLU A 218 -39.39 1.09 -3.54
CA GLU A 218 -40.42 0.72 -4.51
C GLU A 218 -40.09 -0.60 -5.20
N LEU A 219 -38.84 -0.83 -5.58
CA LEU A 219 -38.39 -2.10 -6.16
C LEU A 219 -38.46 -3.25 -5.14
N ASP A 220 -38.17 -2.98 -3.86
CA ASP A 220 -38.28 -3.96 -2.79
C ASP A 220 -39.74 -4.38 -2.55
N LYS A 221 -40.67 -3.41 -2.53
CA LYS A 221 -42.12 -3.67 -2.45
C LYS A 221 -42.65 -4.47 -3.64
N MET A 222 -42.13 -4.21 -4.84
CA MET A 222 -42.47 -4.95 -6.06
C MET A 222 -41.88 -6.37 -6.09
N ASN A 223 -41.04 -6.74 -5.11
CA ASN A 223 -40.36 -8.03 -5.01
C ASN A 223 -39.66 -8.43 -6.33
N VAL A 224 -38.89 -7.48 -6.88
CA VAL A 224 -38.29 -7.66 -8.19
C VAL A 224 -37.22 -8.74 -8.16
N ARG A 225 -37.25 -9.63 -9.17
CA ARG A 225 -36.25 -10.71 -9.28
C ARG A 225 -34.84 -10.13 -9.44
N LEU A 226 -33.92 -10.61 -8.60
CA LEU A 226 -32.50 -10.31 -8.67
C LEU A 226 -31.91 -10.69 -10.03
N ILE A 227 -31.11 -9.80 -10.60
CA ILE A 227 -30.43 -10.05 -11.88
C ILE A 227 -29.32 -11.08 -11.67
N ARG A 228 -29.31 -12.11 -12.51
CA ARG A 228 -28.25 -13.12 -12.54
C ARG A 228 -27.18 -12.73 -13.57
N PRO A 229 -25.90 -13.02 -13.31
CA PRO A 229 -24.85 -12.88 -14.31
C PRO A 229 -25.18 -13.67 -15.59
N PRO A 230 -24.77 -13.21 -16.79
CA PRO A 230 -24.01 -11.98 -17.08
C PRO A 230 -24.90 -10.72 -17.23
N ILE A 231 -24.33 -9.55 -16.92
CA ILE A 231 -25.00 -8.25 -17.10
C ILE A 231 -25.17 -7.95 -18.59
N LYS A 232 -26.38 -7.51 -18.99
CA LYS A 232 -26.64 -7.00 -20.33
C LYS A 232 -26.05 -5.59 -20.45
N LYS A 233 -25.09 -5.42 -21.36
CA LYS A 233 -24.47 -4.11 -21.65
C LYS A 233 -25.43 -3.23 -22.45
N THR A 234 -26.33 -2.53 -21.78
CA THR A 234 -27.22 -1.55 -22.42
C THR A 234 -26.46 -0.26 -22.76
N ASN A 235 -26.98 0.54 -23.69
CA ASN A 235 -26.38 1.83 -24.06
C ASN A 235 -26.22 2.78 -22.86
N LEU A 236 -27.11 2.69 -21.88
CA LEU A 236 -27.09 3.51 -20.69
C LEU A 236 -25.96 3.09 -19.74
N ILE A 237 -25.74 1.78 -19.58
CA ILE A 237 -24.61 1.22 -18.82
C ILE A 237 -23.28 1.55 -19.49
N LEU A 238 -23.21 1.49 -20.82
CA LEU A 238 -21.98 1.73 -21.57
C LEU A 238 -21.58 3.21 -21.60
N LYS A 239 -22.54 4.14 -21.69
CA LYS A 239 -22.25 5.58 -21.85
C LYS A 239 -22.18 6.35 -20.53
N ASN A 240 -22.84 5.90 -19.48
CA ASN A 240 -22.88 6.61 -18.20
C ASN A 240 -21.74 6.16 -17.29
N VAL A 241 -20.88 7.11 -16.90
CA VAL A 241 -19.73 6.88 -16.01
C VAL A 241 -20.16 6.23 -14.69
N ASN A 242 -21.29 6.64 -14.11
CA ASN A 242 -21.76 6.08 -12.84
C ASN A 242 -22.06 4.58 -12.95
N PHE A 243 -22.70 4.16 -14.04
CA PHE A 243 -23.02 2.76 -14.29
C PHE A 243 -21.77 1.94 -14.61
N GLN A 244 -20.74 2.52 -15.24
CA GLN A 244 -19.46 1.84 -15.45
C GLN A 244 -18.77 1.50 -14.12
N TYR A 245 -18.75 2.42 -13.15
CA TYR A 245 -18.21 2.15 -11.82
C TYR A 245 -19.04 1.12 -11.05
N ALA A 246 -20.36 1.17 -11.18
CA ALA A 246 -21.26 0.16 -10.60
C ALA A 246 -21.02 -1.24 -11.21
N THR A 247 -20.78 -1.35 -12.52
CA THR A 247 -20.44 -2.64 -13.16
C THR A 247 -19.08 -3.16 -12.72
N LYS A 248 -18.07 -2.28 -12.54
CA LYS A 248 -16.77 -2.70 -12.01
C LYS A 248 -16.88 -3.25 -10.59
N LEU A 249 -17.69 -2.60 -9.74
CA LEU A 249 -17.96 -3.10 -8.39
C LEU A 249 -18.69 -4.44 -8.45
N TRP A 250 -19.65 -4.60 -9.35
CA TRP A 250 -20.35 -5.86 -9.54
C TRP A 250 -19.39 -6.99 -9.90
N ASP A 251 -18.54 -6.79 -10.90
CA ASP A 251 -17.57 -7.79 -11.35
C ASP A 251 -16.61 -8.16 -10.21
N TYR A 252 -16.12 -7.16 -9.47
CA TYR A 252 -15.28 -7.36 -8.28
C TYR A 252 -15.99 -8.20 -7.21
N ILE A 253 -17.24 -7.87 -6.87
CA ILE A 253 -18.02 -8.62 -5.88
C ILE A 253 -18.22 -10.07 -6.34
N GLN A 254 -18.45 -10.32 -7.63
CA GLN A 254 -18.63 -11.68 -8.16
C GLN A 254 -17.34 -12.49 -8.10
N GLU A 255 -16.21 -11.91 -8.48
CA GLU A 255 -14.89 -12.57 -8.44
C GLU A 255 -14.43 -12.89 -7.00
N HIS A 256 -14.78 -12.02 -6.05
CA HIS A 256 -14.39 -12.16 -4.64
C HIS A 256 -15.50 -12.69 -3.72
N LEU A 257 -16.66 -13.11 -4.27
CA LEU A 257 -17.75 -13.68 -3.45
C LEU A 257 -17.40 -15.07 -2.92
N ASP A 258 -16.74 -15.86 -3.77
CA ASP A 258 -16.34 -17.25 -3.50
C ASP A 258 -14.87 -17.34 -3.04
N ASN A 259 -14.02 -16.41 -3.48
CA ASN A 259 -12.65 -16.24 -3.01
C ASN A 259 -12.64 -15.42 -1.71
N LEU A 260 -13.04 -16.06 -0.62
CA LEU A 260 -12.62 -15.65 0.72
C LEU A 260 -11.17 -16.11 0.87
N ASP A 261 -10.23 -15.45 0.18
CA ASP A 261 -8.82 -15.74 0.35
C ASP A 261 -8.50 -15.65 1.84
N GLY A 262 -8.11 -16.80 2.39
CA GLY A 262 -7.74 -16.91 3.78
C GLY A 262 -6.55 -15.99 4.08
N PRO A 263 -6.24 -15.77 5.36
CA PRO A 263 -5.08 -14.98 5.71
C PRO A 263 -3.82 -15.52 5.03
N SER A 264 -2.97 -14.61 4.53
CA SER A 264 -1.68 -14.98 3.96
C SER A 264 -0.79 -15.49 5.08
N THR A 265 -0.77 -16.81 5.24
CA THR A 265 0.09 -17.55 6.17
C THR A 265 1.18 -18.23 5.38
N GLU A 266 2.43 -17.90 5.69
CA GLU A 266 3.62 -18.46 5.08
C GLU A 266 4.55 -18.92 6.20
N HIS A 267 4.68 -20.24 6.33
CA HIS A 267 5.69 -20.87 7.17
C HIS A 267 6.70 -21.55 6.25
N LYS A 268 7.92 -21.01 6.18
CA LYS A 268 9.01 -21.56 5.37
C LYS A 268 10.23 -21.81 6.22
N GLU A 269 10.75 -23.02 6.15
CA GLU A 269 12.02 -23.41 6.72
C GLU A 269 12.86 -24.03 5.62
N TYR A 270 13.99 -23.41 5.30
CA TYR A 270 14.88 -23.89 4.25
C TYR A 270 16.33 -23.53 4.56
N ILE A 271 17.24 -24.26 3.91
CA ILE A 271 18.65 -23.94 3.88
C ILE A 271 18.86 -23.12 2.61
N ASP A 272 19.40 -21.92 2.76
CA ASP A 272 19.77 -21.07 1.64
C ASP A 272 21.15 -21.49 1.12
N GLU A 273 21.23 -21.83 -0.15
CA GLU A 273 22.49 -22.15 -0.83
C GLU A 273 22.95 -21.03 -1.80
N ASP A 274 22.10 -20.01 -1.99
CA ASP A 274 22.27 -18.95 -2.97
C ASP A 274 22.86 -17.68 -2.33
N ILE A 275 22.05 -16.63 -2.21
CA ILE A 275 22.51 -15.26 -1.94
C ILE A 275 22.85 -15.07 -0.47
N ILE A 276 22.01 -15.56 0.45
CA ILE A 276 22.19 -15.30 1.88
C ILE A 276 23.41 -16.06 2.39
N LYS A 277 23.63 -17.29 1.92
CA LYS A 277 24.84 -18.05 2.22
C LYS A 277 26.09 -17.34 1.70
N GLN A 278 26.12 -16.90 0.44
CA GLN A 278 27.28 -16.20 -0.13
C GLN A 278 27.64 -14.93 0.64
N ILE A 279 26.64 -14.07 0.92
CA ILE A 279 26.84 -12.84 1.71
C ILE A 279 27.32 -13.17 3.14
N SER A 280 26.80 -14.24 3.74
CA SER A 280 27.22 -14.65 5.09
C SER A 280 28.65 -15.22 5.10
N ASP A 281 29.06 -15.93 4.05
CA ASP A 281 30.43 -16.43 3.85
C ASP A 281 31.44 -15.28 3.70
N GLU A 282 31.09 -14.24 2.93
CA GLU A 282 31.88 -13.00 2.82
C GLU A 282 31.96 -12.24 4.15
N THR A 283 30.84 -12.15 4.87
CA THR A 283 30.78 -11.50 6.18
C THR A 283 31.65 -12.23 7.19
N PHE A 284 31.65 -13.57 7.18
CA PHE A 284 32.51 -14.38 8.02
C PHE A 284 34.00 -14.08 7.78
N PHE A 285 34.40 -13.92 6.51
CA PHE A 285 35.77 -13.52 6.19
C PHE A 285 36.12 -12.11 6.72
N ILE A 286 35.20 -11.16 6.59
CA ILE A 286 35.37 -9.81 7.14
C ILE A 286 35.54 -9.85 8.66
N ASP A 287 34.73 -10.65 9.37
CA ASP A 287 34.83 -10.84 10.81
C ASP A 287 36.16 -11.49 11.20
N TYR A 288 36.68 -12.42 10.39
CA TYR A 288 38.01 -12.99 10.53
C TYR A 288 39.12 -11.93 10.34
N LEU A 289 39.03 -11.09 9.32
CA LEU A 289 40.00 -10.00 9.14
C LEU A 289 39.96 -9.02 10.31
N ALA A 290 38.77 -8.69 10.81
CA ALA A 290 38.58 -7.82 11.95
C ALA A 290 39.26 -8.39 13.21
N ILE A 291 39.09 -9.68 13.52
CA ILE A 291 39.76 -10.29 14.69
C ILE A 291 41.28 -10.36 14.50
N ASN A 292 41.75 -10.58 13.28
CA ASN A 292 43.17 -10.58 12.95
C ASN A 292 43.86 -9.23 13.08
N THR A 293 43.13 -8.11 13.04
CA THR A 293 43.70 -6.79 13.37
C THR A 293 44.25 -6.73 14.79
N LEU A 294 43.74 -7.57 15.71
CA LEU A 294 44.24 -7.67 17.07
C LEU A 294 45.62 -8.35 17.11
N ASN A 295 45.89 -9.29 16.21
CA ASN A 295 47.17 -9.99 16.08
C ASN A 295 48.27 -9.09 15.49
N LYS A 296 47.91 -8.16 14.59
CA LYS A 296 48.85 -7.14 14.04
C LYS A 296 49.44 -6.19 15.10
N ARG A 297 49.00 -6.22 16.36
CA ARG A 297 49.63 -5.49 17.48
C ARG A 297 50.80 -6.24 18.16
N LYS A 298 51.17 -7.44 17.71
CA LYS A 298 52.21 -8.26 18.36
C LYS A 298 53.37 -8.73 17.46
N SER A 299 53.52 -8.21 16.25
CA SER A 299 54.71 -8.48 15.44
C SER A 299 55.49 -7.20 15.20
N ASP A 300 56.70 -7.14 15.74
CA ASP A 300 57.81 -6.26 15.30
C ASP A 300 58.17 -6.58 13.84
N VAL A 301 57.30 -6.19 12.92
CA VAL A 301 57.58 -6.16 11.49
C VAL A 301 57.28 -4.74 11.07
N THR A 302 58.36 -3.98 10.91
CA THR A 302 58.47 -2.75 10.12
C THR A 302 57.12 -2.14 9.77
N ASP A 303 56.76 -1.11 10.54
CA ASP A 303 55.93 -0.01 10.06
C ASP A 303 56.36 0.32 8.61
N GLN A 304 55.72 -0.26 7.60
CA GLN A 304 55.45 0.46 6.38
C GLN A 304 54.38 1.49 6.74
N LYS A 305 54.80 2.46 7.57
CA LYS A 305 54.19 3.78 7.59
C LYS A 305 54.32 4.26 6.17
N MET A 306 53.22 4.20 5.44
CA MET A 306 53.02 4.93 4.19
C MET A 306 53.73 6.27 4.36
N THR A 307 54.81 6.47 3.60
CA THR A 307 55.65 7.65 3.73
C THR A 307 54.79 8.88 3.48
N LYS A 308 55.18 10.05 4.01
CA LYS A 308 54.40 11.28 3.79
C LYS A 308 54.19 11.55 2.29
N GLU A 309 55.10 11.07 1.45
CA GLU A 309 55.07 11.15 0.00
C GLU A 309 53.98 10.23 -0.59
N GLU A 310 53.91 8.96 -0.20
CA GLU A 310 52.90 8.00 -0.68
C GLU A 310 51.46 8.40 -0.30
N ILE A 311 51.26 9.00 0.88
CA ILE A 311 49.93 9.50 1.30
C ILE A 311 49.51 10.70 0.44
N VAL A 312 50.47 11.57 0.11
CA VAL A 312 50.21 12.75 -0.72
C VAL A 312 49.95 12.32 -2.17
N GLU A 313 50.70 11.35 -2.68
CA GLU A 313 50.53 10.78 -4.01
C GLU A 313 49.15 10.14 -4.17
N TYR A 314 48.72 9.31 -3.22
CA TYR A 314 47.38 8.73 -3.19
C TYR A 314 46.25 9.78 -3.18
N LEU A 315 46.41 10.85 -2.38
CA LEU A 315 45.42 11.94 -2.33
C LEU A 315 45.38 12.74 -3.64
N LEU A 316 46.52 12.91 -4.31
CA LEU A 316 46.62 13.57 -5.60
C LEU A 316 45.99 12.73 -6.71
N GLU A 317 46.28 11.43 -6.77
CA GLU A 317 45.63 10.51 -7.69
C GLU A 317 44.10 10.54 -7.52
N LYS A 318 43.62 10.54 -6.27
CA LYS A 318 42.19 10.61 -6.01
C LYS A 318 41.57 11.95 -6.44
N LEU A 319 42.28 13.06 -6.28
CA LEU A 319 41.85 14.38 -6.74
C LEU A 319 41.75 14.45 -8.27
N ILE A 320 42.75 13.90 -8.98
CA ILE A 320 42.80 13.86 -10.44
C ILE A 320 41.70 12.94 -10.99
N ASN A 321 41.49 11.77 -10.36
CA ASN A 321 40.45 10.83 -10.77
C ASN A 321 39.02 11.36 -10.53
N MET A 322 38.82 12.24 -9.54
CA MET A 322 37.52 12.84 -9.27
C MET A 322 37.15 13.96 -10.25
N ASN A 323 38.12 14.61 -10.90
CA ASN A 323 37.89 15.64 -11.91
C ASN A 323 39.00 15.59 -12.98
N ALA A 324 38.73 14.88 -14.08
CA ALA A 324 39.70 14.67 -15.16
C ALA A 324 40.11 15.96 -15.90
N ASP A 325 39.35 17.05 -15.77
CA ASP A 325 39.57 18.33 -16.47
C ASP A 325 40.40 19.35 -15.66
N LEU A 326 40.89 18.98 -14.46
CA LEU A 326 41.65 19.88 -13.59
C LEU A 326 43.08 20.05 -14.11
N THR A 327 43.44 21.28 -14.49
CA THR A 327 44.78 21.60 -14.97
C THR A 327 45.79 21.69 -13.82
N LEU A 328 47.07 21.42 -14.10
CA LEU A 328 48.16 21.48 -13.12
C LEU A 328 48.25 22.83 -12.40
N GLU A 329 47.93 23.92 -13.11
CA GLU A 329 47.94 25.27 -12.55
C GLU A 329 46.84 25.46 -11.51
N GLN A 330 45.62 24.99 -11.78
CA GLN A 330 44.50 25.05 -10.84
C GLN A 330 44.73 24.19 -9.59
N ILE A 331 45.39 23.03 -9.72
CA ILE A 331 45.76 22.20 -8.57
C ILE A 331 46.78 22.92 -7.69
N LYS A 332 47.81 23.52 -8.30
CA LYS A 332 48.82 24.30 -7.56
C LYS A 332 48.21 25.50 -6.84
N GLU A 333 47.28 26.19 -7.49
CA GLU A 333 46.59 27.33 -6.90
C GLU A 333 45.72 26.89 -5.70
N LEU A 334 44.88 25.86 -5.86
CA LEU A 334 44.03 25.34 -4.78
C LEU A 334 44.82 24.81 -3.57
N VAL A 335 45.92 24.09 -3.82
CA VAL A 335 46.79 23.59 -2.77
C VAL A 335 47.53 24.75 -2.09
N GLY A 336 48.03 25.72 -2.85
CA GLY A 336 48.69 26.93 -2.35
C GLY A 336 47.76 27.74 -1.44
N ASP A 337 46.54 28.02 -1.92
CA ASP A 337 45.53 28.80 -1.20
C ASP A 337 45.14 28.15 0.13
N LYS A 338 44.96 26.82 0.13
CA LYS A 338 44.66 26.05 1.34
C LYS A 338 45.86 25.99 2.27
N PHE A 339 47.08 25.86 1.73
CA PHE A 339 48.31 25.81 2.51
C PHE A 339 48.56 27.12 3.25
N GLU A 340 48.39 28.27 2.59
CA GLU A 340 48.51 29.59 3.22
C GLU A 340 47.45 29.78 4.32
N LYS A 341 46.18 29.44 4.05
CA LYS A 341 45.09 29.54 5.04
C LYS A 341 45.35 28.66 6.27
N ILE A 342 45.90 27.45 6.09
CA ILE A 342 46.21 26.54 7.21
C ILE A 342 47.45 27.01 7.98
N LYS A 343 48.47 27.51 7.29
CA LYS A 343 49.68 28.06 7.93
C LYS A 343 49.37 29.32 8.73
N TYR A 344 48.54 30.20 8.17
CA TYR A 344 48.03 31.39 8.87
C TYR A 344 47.21 31.00 10.10
N LYS A 345 46.28 30.04 9.98
CA LYS A 345 45.52 29.53 11.14
C LYS A 345 46.44 29.01 12.24
N LYS A 346 47.42 28.16 11.91
CA LYS A 346 48.38 27.63 12.90
C LYS A 346 49.20 28.74 13.57
N ALA A 347 49.60 29.77 12.82
CA ALA A 347 50.33 30.91 13.37
C ALA A 347 49.46 31.72 14.35
N VAL A 348 48.18 31.96 14.02
CA VAL A 348 47.22 32.62 14.91
C VAL A 348 46.97 31.79 16.18
N THR A 349 46.80 30.47 16.06
CA THR A 349 46.60 29.62 17.25
C THR A 349 47.83 29.61 18.16
N LEU A 350 49.04 29.67 17.59
CA LEU A 350 50.28 29.78 18.36
C LEU A 350 50.39 31.13 19.07
N GLN A 351 50.01 32.23 18.42
CA GLN A 351 49.98 33.56 19.04
C GLN A 351 48.94 33.65 20.16
N GLU A 352 47.76 33.05 20.00
CA GLU A 352 46.73 32.98 21.03
C GLU A 352 47.21 32.18 22.25
N ILE A 353 47.84 31.02 22.03
CA ILE A 353 48.44 30.22 23.10
C ILE A 353 49.54 31.01 23.82
N GLN A 354 50.39 31.72 23.06
CA GLN A 354 51.47 32.52 23.63
C GLN A 354 50.97 33.73 24.43
N ALA A 355 49.86 34.35 24.01
CA ALA A 355 49.19 35.42 24.74
C ALA A 355 48.59 34.92 26.07
N ILE A 356 47.95 33.75 26.06
CA ILE A 356 47.41 33.11 27.27
C ILE A 356 48.55 32.79 28.25
N PHE A 357 49.66 32.21 27.78
CA PHE A 357 50.82 31.96 28.64
C PHE A 357 51.43 33.24 29.19
N LYS A 358 51.49 34.32 28.41
CA LYS A 358 52.00 35.61 28.87
C LYS A 358 51.10 36.23 29.94
N GLN A 359 49.78 36.13 29.77
CA GLN A 359 48.80 36.58 30.76
C GLN A 359 48.94 35.82 32.10
N TYR A 360 49.12 34.50 32.04
CA TYR A 360 49.37 33.70 33.26
C TYR A 360 50.72 34.01 33.92
N ILE A 361 51.75 34.31 33.12
CA ILE A 361 53.05 34.75 33.66
C ILE A 361 52.92 36.13 34.32
N ASP A 362 52.20 37.07 33.71
CA ASP A 362 51.99 38.40 34.28
C ASP A 362 51.14 38.35 35.56
N GLU A 363 50.10 37.51 35.63
CA GLU A 363 49.35 37.24 36.87
C GLU A 363 50.22 36.62 37.97
N PHE A 364 51.14 35.72 37.59
CA PHE A 364 52.07 35.10 38.54
C PHE A 364 53.07 36.12 39.07
N MET A 365 53.59 37.01 38.22
CA MET A 365 54.51 38.07 38.61
C MET A 365 53.84 39.16 39.48
N GLN A 366 52.56 39.46 39.24
CA GLN A 366 51.78 40.36 40.11
C GLN A 366 51.51 39.77 41.51
N LYS A 367 51.48 38.45 41.66
CA LYS A 367 51.34 37.80 42.98
C LYS A 367 52.65 37.72 43.78
N LEU A 368 53.78 37.99 43.13
CA LEU A 368 55.12 37.97 43.73
C LEU A 368 55.60 39.35 44.18
N THR A 369 54.85 40.42 43.86
CA THR A 369 55.07 41.79 44.32
C THR A 369 54.00 42.15 45.34
#